data_AF-A0A521JVK7-F1
#
_entry.id   AF-A0A521JVK7-F1
#
_cell.length_a   1.000
_cell.length_b   1.000
_cell.length_c   1.000
_cell.angle_alpha   90.00
_cell.angle_beta   90.00
_cell.angle_gamma   90.00
#
_symmetry.space_group_name_H-M   'P 1'
#
loop_
_entity.id
_entity.type
_entity.pdbx_description
1 polymer ?
#
loop_
_entity_poly.entity_id
_entity_poly.type
_entity_poly.pdbx_seq_one_letter_code
_entity_poly.pdbx_strand_id
1 'polypeptide(L)'
;MRLSRARAVQLYVQTDGAQARASPSTSATVTILGIGIDLTQIERIEEVHARRGQRFLDRIYTAGEQAYCARRMRSAQSLAGRFAAKEAAMKVLGTGWARGVRWVDIEVVRAPGGPPTLLLHGRAAEHAARRGIERWHLALTHDAGLAVAVAIAEGAGPAAAEAPAAASTGPAPKGR
;
A
#
# COMPACT_ATOMS: atom_id res chain seq x y z
N MET A 1 -19.10 -18.78 22.73
CA MET A 1 -18.81 -18.16 21.42
C MET A 1 -17.77 -17.06 21.62
N ARG A 2 -16.48 -17.32 21.39
CA ARG A 2 -15.43 -16.29 21.54
C ARG A 2 -15.42 -15.45 20.25
N LEU A 3 -15.83 -14.20 20.34
CA LEU A 3 -15.67 -13.23 19.25
C LEU A 3 -14.16 -13.13 18.94
N SER A 4 -13.78 -13.56 17.74
CA SER A 4 -12.49 -13.22 17.14
C SER A 4 -12.38 -11.70 17.19
N ARG A 5 -11.47 -11.16 18.01
CA ARG A 5 -11.22 -9.72 18.01
C ARG A 5 -10.53 -9.41 16.69
N ALA A 6 -11.30 -8.99 15.69
CA ALA A 6 -10.76 -8.19 14.60
C ALA A 6 -9.99 -7.04 15.27
N ARG A 7 -8.66 -7.09 15.20
CA ARG A 7 -7.86 -5.95 15.64
C ARG A 7 -8.20 -4.83 14.66
N ALA A 8 -8.77 -3.75 15.17
CA ALA A 8 -8.93 -2.53 14.39
C ALA A 8 -7.57 -2.21 13.76
N VAL A 9 -7.50 -2.29 12.43
CA VAL A 9 -6.33 -1.84 11.70
C VAL A 9 -6.56 -0.37 11.41
N GLN A 10 -5.91 0.47 12.20
CA GLN A 10 -5.99 1.90 12.03
C GLN A 10 -4.86 2.33 11.10
N LEU A 11 -5.22 2.68 9.88
CA LEU A 11 -4.32 3.31 8.92
C LEU A 11 -4.43 4.82 9.11
N TYR A 12 -3.41 5.44 9.68
CA TYR A 12 -3.29 6.90 9.69
C TYR A 12 -2.37 7.28 8.53
N VAL A 13 -2.92 7.94 7.50
CA VAL A 13 -2.11 8.73 6.58
C VAL A 13 -1.88 10.06 7.30
N GLN A 14 -0.71 10.23 7.91
CA GLN A 14 -0.32 11.53 8.47
C GLN A 14 0.02 12.46 7.30
N THR A 15 -0.88 13.40 7.01
CA THR A 15 -0.51 14.63 6.32
C THR A 15 -0.10 15.61 7.41
N ASP A 16 1.08 16.23 7.31
CA ASP A 16 1.52 17.23 8.29
C ASP A 16 0.59 18.45 8.22
N GLY A 17 -0.40 18.47 9.11
CA GLY A 17 -1.33 19.58 9.32
C GLY A 17 -0.77 20.57 10.33
N ALA A 18 0.29 21.30 9.98
CA ALA A 18 0.75 22.45 10.75
C ALA A 18 0.49 23.75 9.96
N GLN A 19 -0.74 24.27 10.03
CA GLN A 19 -1.01 25.66 9.67
C GLN A 19 -0.61 26.58 10.82
N ALA A 20 0.69 26.90 10.90
CA ALA A 20 1.15 28.11 11.56
C ALA A 20 1.42 29.15 10.47
N ARG A 21 0.92 30.38 10.67
CA ARG A 21 1.11 31.51 9.75
C ARG A 21 2.61 31.83 9.64
N ALA A 22 3.28 31.22 8.67
CA ALA A 22 4.62 31.56 8.22
C ALA A 22 4.56 31.82 6.71
N SER A 23 5.44 32.70 6.23
CA SER A 23 5.70 32.99 4.81
C SER A 23 5.70 31.72 3.94
N PRO A 24 5.43 31.79 2.62
CA PRO A 24 5.28 30.61 1.77
C PRO A 24 6.62 29.86 1.61
N SER A 25 7.02 29.12 2.64
CA SER A 25 7.97 28.03 2.50
C SER A 25 7.22 26.95 1.73
N THR A 26 7.78 26.53 0.61
CA THR A 26 7.25 25.53 -0.31
C THR A 26 6.97 24.23 0.45
N SER A 27 5.77 24.11 1.02
CA SER A 27 5.35 22.87 1.68
C SER A 27 5.13 21.85 0.57
N ALA A 28 5.96 20.81 0.54
CA ALA A 28 5.83 19.75 -0.44
C ALA A 28 4.47 19.08 -0.27
N THR A 29 3.58 19.28 -1.24
CA THR A 29 2.25 18.66 -1.24
C THR A 29 2.38 17.16 -1.49
N VAL A 30 2.18 16.36 -0.45
CA VAL A 30 2.08 14.90 -0.56
C VAL A 30 0.80 14.55 -1.31
N THR A 31 0.91 13.77 -2.38
CA THR A 31 -0.22 13.32 -3.21
C THR A 31 -0.35 11.81 -3.15
N ILE A 32 -1.59 11.33 -3.06
CA ILE A 32 -1.90 9.90 -3.17
C ILE A 32 -1.84 9.49 -4.64
N LEU A 33 -0.84 8.70 -5.00
CA LEU A 33 -0.56 8.26 -6.36
C LEU A 33 -1.31 6.98 -6.73
N GLY A 34 -1.78 6.23 -5.73
CA GLY A 34 -2.65 5.08 -5.96
C GLY A 34 -3.08 4.37 -4.69
N ILE A 35 -4.19 3.65 -4.80
CA ILE A 35 -4.77 2.81 -3.75
C ILE A 35 -5.04 1.43 -4.34
N GLY A 36 -4.76 0.40 -3.55
CA GLY A 36 -5.06 -0.99 -3.89
C GLY A 36 -5.65 -1.70 -2.68
N ILE A 37 -6.65 -2.53 -2.94
CA ILE A 37 -7.25 -3.44 -1.96
C ILE A 37 -7.32 -4.83 -2.55
N ASP A 38 -7.08 -5.85 -1.74
CA ASP A 38 -7.27 -7.24 -2.14
C ASP A 38 -7.77 -8.11 -0.98
N LEU A 39 -8.52 -9.15 -1.34
CA LEU A 39 -9.06 -10.15 -0.42
C LEU A 39 -8.58 -11.53 -0.86
N THR A 40 -8.10 -12.32 0.11
CA THR A 40 -7.59 -13.66 -0.13
C THR A 40 -8.23 -14.63 0.87
N GLN A 41 -8.81 -15.72 0.36
CA GLN A 41 -9.27 -16.83 1.18
C GLN A 41 -8.07 -17.56 1.80
N ILE A 42 -8.08 -17.72 3.12
CA ILE A 42 -7.01 -18.40 3.85
C ILE A 42 -6.93 -19.87 3.43
N GLU A 43 -8.08 -20.54 3.34
CA GLU A 43 -8.19 -21.94 2.94
C GLU A 43 -7.55 -22.19 1.56
N ARG A 44 -7.77 -21.29 0.59
CA ARG A 44 -7.16 -21.40 -0.74
C ARG A 44 -5.62 -21.41 -0.66
N ILE A 45 -5.03 -20.60 0.22
CA ILE A 45 -3.56 -20.59 0.41
C ILE A 45 -3.10 -21.88 1.08
N GLU A 46 -3.85 -22.37 2.07
CA GLU A 46 -3.58 -23.67 2.73
C GLU A 46 -3.58 -24.82 1.73
N GLU A 47 -4.64 -24.94 0.92
CA GLU A 47 -4.75 -26.00 -0.07
C GLU A 47 -3.67 -25.94 -1.15
N VAL A 48 -3.33 -24.75 -1.64
CA VAL A 48 -2.29 -24.60 -2.66
C VAL A 48 -0.93 -24.92 -2.06
N HIS A 49 -0.65 -24.49 -0.83
CA HIS A 49 0.58 -24.84 -0.14
C HIS A 49 0.68 -26.34 0.14
N ALA A 50 -0.41 -26.98 0.60
CA ALA A 50 -0.44 -28.42 0.81
C ALA A 50 -0.18 -29.20 -0.49
N ARG A 51 -0.73 -28.75 -1.62
CA ARG A 51 -0.56 -29.41 -2.93
C ARG A 51 0.80 -29.16 -3.59
N ARG A 52 1.36 -27.95 -3.44
CA ARG A 52 2.55 -27.51 -4.20
C ARG A 52 3.81 -27.32 -3.36
N GLY A 53 3.68 -27.41 -2.03
CA GLY A 53 4.77 -27.34 -1.06
C GLY A 53 5.64 -26.09 -1.20
N GLN A 54 6.95 -26.30 -1.06
CA GLN A 54 7.97 -25.26 -1.06
C GLN A 54 8.03 -24.47 -2.37
N ARG A 55 7.78 -25.13 -3.51
CA ARG A 55 7.78 -24.47 -4.84
C ARG A 55 6.76 -23.34 -4.93
N PHE A 56 5.60 -23.50 -4.28
CA PHE A 56 4.62 -22.41 -4.20
C PHE A 56 5.16 -21.27 -3.35
N LEU A 57 5.79 -21.58 -2.21
CA LEU A 57 6.33 -20.55 -1.33
C LEU A 57 7.43 -19.73 -2.03
N ASP A 58 8.40 -20.38 -2.66
CA ASP A 58 9.53 -19.72 -3.33
C ASP A 58 9.10 -18.86 -4.52
N ARG A 59 7.97 -19.21 -5.15
CA ARG A 59 7.42 -18.42 -6.25
C ARG A 59 6.81 -17.10 -5.77
N ILE A 60 6.22 -17.09 -4.57
CA ILE A 60 5.35 -16.01 -4.11
C ILE A 60 6.01 -15.16 -3.01
N TYR A 61 6.75 -15.77 -2.10
CA TYR A 61 7.24 -15.14 -0.88
C TYR A 61 8.77 -15.10 -0.87
N THR A 62 9.33 -13.96 -0.44
CA THR A 62 10.77 -13.83 -0.21
C THR A 62 11.20 -14.74 0.94
N ALA A 63 12.50 -15.05 1.02
CA ALA A 63 13.04 -15.82 2.14
C ALA A 63 12.72 -15.17 3.51
N GLY A 64 12.76 -13.83 3.59
CA GLY A 64 12.39 -13.08 4.78
C GLY A 64 10.92 -13.27 5.19
N GLU A 65 10.01 -13.25 4.22
CA GLU A 65 8.58 -13.49 4.46
C GLU A 65 8.30 -14.93 4.90
N GLN A 66 8.95 -15.91 4.25
CA GLN A 66 8.82 -17.33 4.61
C GLN A 66 9.29 -17.55 6.05
N ALA A 67 10.48 -17.03 6.41
CA ALA A 67 11.02 -17.12 7.76
C ALA A 67 10.11 -16.43 8.79
N TYR A 68 9.52 -15.27 8.45
CA TYR A 68 8.54 -14.61 9.31
C TYR A 68 7.30 -15.46 9.53
N CYS A 69 6.72 -16.03 8.46
CA CYS A 69 5.47 -16.79 8.53
C CYS A 69 5.66 -18.12 9.27
N ALA A 70 6.79 -18.79 9.07
CA ALA A 70 7.13 -20.04 9.75
C ALA A 70 7.15 -19.91 11.29
N ARG A 71 7.49 -18.72 11.82
CA ARG A 71 7.51 -18.45 13.27
C ARG A 71 6.12 -18.16 13.86
N ARG A 72 5.06 -18.12 13.04
CA ARG A 72 3.71 -17.80 13.49
C ARG A 72 2.90 -19.07 13.74
N MET A 73 2.20 -19.12 14.87
CA MET A 73 1.23 -20.20 15.17
C MET A 73 0.18 -20.40 14.07
N ARG A 74 -0.18 -19.32 13.36
CA ARG A 74 -1.15 -19.33 12.24
C ARG A 74 -0.46 -18.93 10.94
N SER A 75 0.47 -19.76 10.49
CA SER A 75 1.31 -19.50 9.31
C SER A 75 0.47 -19.21 8.04
N ALA A 76 -0.59 -19.98 7.79
CA ALA A 76 -1.48 -19.79 6.66
C ALA A 76 -2.16 -18.41 6.59
N GLN A 77 -2.61 -17.88 7.72
CA GLN A 77 -3.19 -16.53 7.78
C GLN A 77 -2.15 -15.46 7.46
N SER A 78 -0.93 -15.66 7.96
CA SER A 78 0.21 -14.78 7.71
C SER A 78 0.64 -14.79 6.24
N LEU A 79 0.58 -15.96 5.60
CA LEU A 79 0.83 -16.13 4.15
C LEU A 79 -0.28 -15.50 3.30
N ALA A 80 -1.55 -15.70 3.68
CA ALA A 80 -2.70 -15.11 2.99
C ALA A 80 -2.72 -13.58 3.07
N GLY A 81 -2.43 -13.01 4.25
CA GLY A 81 -2.32 -11.55 4.41
C GLY A 81 -1.22 -10.94 3.54
N ARG A 82 -0.10 -11.65 3.36
CA ARG A 82 0.98 -11.22 2.46
C ARG A 82 0.61 -11.36 0.98
N PHE A 83 -0.09 -12.43 0.63
CA PHE A 83 -0.61 -12.61 -0.71
C PHE A 83 -1.52 -11.42 -1.10
N ALA A 84 -2.50 -11.11 -0.24
CA ALA A 84 -3.38 -9.96 -0.42
C ALA A 84 -2.61 -8.63 -0.51
N ALA A 85 -1.61 -8.43 0.36
CA ALA A 85 -0.80 -7.21 0.34
C ALA A 85 -0.03 -7.03 -0.98
N LYS A 86 0.52 -8.12 -1.53
CA LYS A 86 1.23 -8.09 -2.81
C LYS A 86 0.27 -7.80 -3.98
N GLU A 87 -0.91 -8.40 -3.99
CA GLU A 87 -1.95 -8.08 -4.99
C GLU A 87 -2.40 -6.61 -4.90
N ALA A 88 -2.64 -6.11 -3.68
CA ALA A 88 -2.98 -4.70 -3.46
C ALA A 88 -1.88 -3.77 -4.00
N ALA A 89 -0.61 -4.08 -3.75
CA ALA A 89 0.52 -3.31 -4.28
C ALA A 89 0.62 -3.39 -5.82
N MET A 90 0.41 -4.56 -6.42
CA MET A 90 0.42 -4.73 -7.89
C MET A 90 -0.66 -3.89 -8.58
N LYS A 91 -1.83 -3.73 -7.94
CA LYS A 91 -2.90 -2.84 -8.44
C LYS A 91 -2.46 -1.38 -8.44
N VAL A 92 -1.79 -0.91 -7.38
CA VAL A 92 -1.24 0.45 -7.29
C VAL A 92 -0.15 0.70 -8.35
N LEU A 93 0.74 -0.28 -8.55
CA LEU A 93 1.77 -0.20 -9.59
C LEU A 93 1.18 -0.21 -11.01
N GLY A 94 -0.11 -0.53 -11.17
CA GLY A 94 -0.79 -0.71 -12.46
C GLY A 94 -0.06 -1.72 -13.34
N THR A 95 0.63 -2.66 -12.71
CA THR A 95 1.30 -3.78 -13.33
C THR A 95 0.49 -5.00 -12.98
N GLY A 96 -0.48 -5.33 -13.82
CA GLY A 96 -0.94 -6.72 -13.84
C GLY A 96 0.24 -7.65 -14.16
N TRP A 97 -0.01 -8.96 -14.06
CA TRP A 97 0.94 -10.04 -14.36
C TRP A 97 1.70 -9.87 -15.69
N ALA A 98 1.13 -9.16 -16.66
CA ALA A 98 1.67 -8.95 -18.00
C ALA A 98 2.93 -8.07 -18.07
N ARG A 99 3.31 -7.33 -17.02
CA ARG A 99 4.40 -6.34 -17.07
C ARG A 99 5.70 -6.78 -16.37
N GLY A 100 5.85 -8.07 -16.10
CA GLY A 100 7.12 -8.66 -15.63
C GLY A 100 7.48 -8.43 -14.16
N VAL A 101 6.57 -7.85 -13.37
CA VAL A 101 6.71 -7.79 -11.90
C VAL A 101 6.48 -9.19 -11.33
N ARG A 102 7.48 -9.72 -10.62
CA ARG A 102 7.36 -11.01 -9.93
C ARG A 102 6.81 -10.79 -8.53
N TRP A 103 6.18 -11.80 -7.97
CA TRP A 103 5.68 -11.76 -6.59
C TRP A 103 6.76 -11.46 -5.55
N VAL A 104 7.95 -12.02 -5.73
CA VAL A 104 9.10 -11.80 -4.86
C VAL A 104 9.73 -10.41 -5.04
N ASP A 105 9.33 -9.65 -6.05
CA ASP A 105 9.76 -8.26 -6.22
C ASP A 105 8.99 -7.31 -5.27
N ILE A 106 7.95 -7.80 -4.59
CA ILE A 106 7.18 -7.05 -3.60
C ILE A 106 7.28 -7.79 -2.28
N GLU A 107 7.86 -7.19 -1.26
CA GLU A 107 8.10 -7.82 0.04
C GLU A 107 7.34 -7.10 1.16
N VAL A 108 6.58 -7.87 1.95
CA VAL A 108 5.91 -7.35 3.14
C VAL A 108 6.83 -7.50 4.35
N VAL A 109 7.35 -6.37 4.81
CA VAL A 109 8.21 -6.31 5.99
C VAL A 109 7.49 -5.69 7.18
N ARG A 110 7.97 -6.02 8.38
CA ARG A 110 7.47 -5.43 9.61
C ARG A 110 8.61 -5.24 10.61
N ALA A 111 8.93 -3.98 10.91
CA ALA A 111 9.86 -3.65 11.97
C ALA A 111 9.29 -4.09 13.33
N PRO A 112 10.13 -4.45 14.32
CA PRO A 112 9.68 -4.70 15.69
C PRO A 112 8.84 -3.54 16.21
N GLY A 113 7.61 -3.80 16.65
CA GLY A 113 6.67 -2.79 17.14
C GLY A 113 6.05 -1.88 16.06
N GLY A 114 6.56 -1.87 14.83
CA GLY A 114 6.09 -1.00 13.75
C GLY A 114 4.87 -1.53 12.99
N PRO A 115 4.23 -0.66 12.18
CA PRO A 115 3.27 -1.09 11.18
C PRO A 115 3.96 -1.92 10.08
N PRO A 116 3.23 -2.80 9.38
CA PRO A 116 3.76 -3.43 8.19
C PRO A 116 3.96 -2.39 7.07
N THR A 117 4.94 -2.62 6.21
CA THR A 117 5.19 -1.79 5.01
C THR A 117 5.69 -2.68 3.87
N LEU A 118 5.96 -2.07 2.71
CA LEU A 118 6.43 -2.74 1.51
C LEU A 118 7.87 -2.34 1.19
N LEU A 119 8.70 -3.34 0.91
CA LEU A 119 9.96 -3.15 0.21
C LEU A 119 9.79 -3.67 -1.21
N LEU A 120 10.18 -2.85 -2.19
CA LEU A 120 10.11 -3.21 -3.60
C LEU A 120 11.51 -3.49 -4.12
N HIS A 121 11.61 -4.53 -4.94
CA HIS A 121 12.83 -4.99 -5.59
C HIS A 121 12.61 -5.05 -7.11
N GLY A 122 13.70 -5.18 -7.88
CA GLY A 122 13.65 -5.45 -9.31
C GLY A 122 12.65 -4.58 -10.09
N ARG A 123 11.80 -5.22 -10.91
CA ARG A 123 10.82 -4.51 -11.75
C ARG A 123 9.79 -3.72 -10.93
N ALA A 124 9.37 -4.21 -9.76
CA ALA A 124 8.42 -3.49 -8.92
C ALA A 124 8.97 -2.13 -8.48
N ALA A 125 10.25 -2.09 -8.06
CA ALA A 125 10.93 -0.86 -7.68
C ALA A 125 11.05 0.12 -8.87
N GLU A 126 11.42 -0.39 -10.05
CA GLU A 126 11.48 0.44 -11.27
C GLU A 126 10.10 1.06 -11.61
N HIS A 127 9.02 0.29 -11.47
CA HIS A 127 7.67 0.79 -11.73
C HIS A 127 7.22 1.84 -10.70
N ALA A 128 7.57 1.65 -9.42
CA ALA A 128 7.30 2.62 -8.38
C ALA A 128 8.04 3.94 -8.62
N ALA A 129 9.33 3.87 -8.94
CA ALA A 129 10.16 5.03 -9.24
C ALA A 129 9.63 5.80 -10.46
N ARG A 130 9.27 5.11 -11.55
CA ARG A 130 8.66 5.77 -12.74
C ARG A 130 7.34 6.47 -12.45
N ARG A 131 6.62 6.05 -11.41
CA ARG A 131 5.36 6.67 -10.97
C ARG A 131 5.56 7.79 -9.94
N GLY A 132 6.79 8.02 -9.49
CA GLY A 132 7.08 8.99 -8.41
C GLY A 132 6.63 8.51 -7.04
N ILE A 133 6.46 7.19 -6.82
CA ILE A 133 6.07 6.65 -5.51
C ILE A 133 7.27 6.71 -4.57
N GLU A 134 7.10 7.40 -3.45
CA GLU A 134 8.14 7.61 -2.44
C GLU A 134 7.86 6.82 -1.16
N ARG A 135 6.59 6.65 -0.79
CA ARG A 135 6.20 5.93 0.43
C ARG A 135 4.98 5.04 0.21
N TRP A 136 5.01 3.90 0.88
CA TRP A 136 3.92 2.95 0.98
C TRP A 136 3.35 2.89 2.38
N HIS A 137 2.03 2.96 2.48
CA HIS A 137 1.27 2.66 3.69
C HIS A 137 0.53 1.35 3.48
N LEU A 138 0.69 0.42 4.42
CA LEU A 138 0.11 -0.91 4.30
C LEU A 138 -0.68 -1.27 5.56
N ALA A 139 -1.89 -1.75 5.34
CA ALA A 139 -2.75 -2.35 6.33
C ALA A 139 -3.08 -3.78 5.93
N LEU A 140 -3.01 -4.72 6.87
CA LEU A 140 -3.50 -6.08 6.66
C LEU A 140 -4.19 -6.62 7.90
N THR A 141 -5.31 -7.30 7.69
CA THR A 141 -6.09 -7.97 8.73
C THR A 141 -6.59 -9.31 8.22
N HIS A 142 -7.04 -10.15 9.13
CA HIS A 142 -7.72 -11.37 8.76
C HIS A 142 -8.84 -11.66 9.77
N ASP A 143 -9.98 -12.14 9.26
CA ASP A 143 -11.06 -12.66 10.08
C ASP A 143 -11.94 -13.60 9.26
N ALA A 144 -12.69 -14.48 9.94
CA ALA A 144 -13.68 -15.36 9.31
C ALA A 144 -13.21 -16.10 8.03
N GLY A 145 -11.95 -16.55 7.99
CA GLY A 145 -11.39 -17.29 6.84
C GLY A 145 -10.90 -16.42 5.67
N LEU A 146 -10.97 -15.10 5.79
CA LEU A 146 -10.46 -14.13 4.82
C LEU A 146 -9.27 -13.36 5.39
N ALA A 147 -8.32 -13.05 4.52
CA ALA A 147 -7.29 -12.05 4.74
C ALA A 147 -7.55 -10.87 3.80
N VAL A 148 -7.40 -9.66 4.30
CA VAL A 148 -7.61 -8.40 3.55
C VAL A 148 -6.37 -7.54 3.69
N ALA A 149 -5.97 -6.90 2.61
CA ALA A 149 -4.92 -5.89 2.64
C ALA A 149 -5.30 -4.64 1.85
N VAL A 150 -4.86 -3.49 2.34
CA VAL A 150 -4.97 -2.18 1.69
C VAL A 150 -3.58 -1.58 1.58
N ALA A 151 -3.18 -1.20 0.38
CA ALA A 151 -1.94 -0.50 0.09
C ALA A 151 -2.24 0.90 -0.47
N ILE A 152 -1.56 1.91 0.06
CA ILE A 152 -1.62 3.29 -0.41
C ILE A 152 -0.20 3.72 -0.77
N ALA A 153 -0.04 4.30 -1.95
CA ALA A 153 1.22 4.91 -2.37
C ALA A 153 1.08 6.44 -2.38
N GLU A 154 2.06 7.12 -1.80
CA GLU A 154 2.21 8.57 -1.87
C GLU A 154 3.55 8.96 -2.49
N GLY A 155 3.60 10.18 -3.01
CA GLY A 155 4.82 10.84 -3.46
C GLY A 155 4.58 12.32 -3.66
N ALA A 156 5.60 13.03 -4.14
CA ALA A 156 5.46 14.43 -4.50
C ALA A 156 4.44 14.59 -5.65
N GLY A 157 3.32 15.27 -5.37
CA GLY A 157 2.45 15.77 -6.44
C GLY A 157 3.16 16.89 -7.19
N PRO A 158 2.74 17.23 -8.43
CA PRO A 158 3.13 18.52 -8.99
C PRO A 158 2.75 19.60 -7.97
N ALA A 159 3.71 20.46 -7.62
CA ALA A 159 3.43 21.63 -6.79
C ALA A 159 2.17 22.27 -7.35
N ALA A 160 1.12 22.38 -6.53
CA ALA A 160 -0.20 22.83 -6.97
C ALA A 160 0.00 24.01 -7.93
N ALA A 161 -0.37 23.83 -9.20
CA ALA A 161 -0.34 24.94 -10.14
C ALA A 161 -1.12 26.06 -9.46
N GLU A 162 -0.45 27.18 -9.18
CA GLU A 162 -1.10 28.36 -8.61
C GLU A 162 -2.38 28.58 -9.41
N ALA A 163 -3.52 28.45 -8.73
CA ALA A 163 -4.80 28.72 -9.36
C ALA A 163 -4.68 30.09 -10.02
N PRO A 164 -5.03 30.25 -11.31
CA PRO A 164 -4.96 31.55 -11.94
C PRO A 164 -5.76 32.51 -11.07
N ALA A 165 -5.09 33.55 -10.57
CA ALA A 165 -5.67 34.55 -9.70
C ALA A 165 -7.01 34.96 -10.32
N ALA A 166 -8.09 34.75 -9.57
CA ALA A 166 -9.43 35.10 -10.02
C ALA A 166 -9.37 36.54 -10.54
N ALA A 167 -9.58 36.72 -11.84
CA ALA A 167 -9.63 38.02 -12.47
C ALA A 167 -10.66 38.84 -11.70
N SER A 168 -10.19 39.89 -11.01
CA SER A 168 -11.06 40.85 -10.36
C SER A 168 -11.88 41.54 -11.44
N THR A 169 -13.10 41.05 -11.68
CA THR A 169 -14.10 41.80 -12.43
C THR A 169 -14.47 43.00 -11.56
N GLY A 170 -13.83 44.14 -11.84
CA GLY A 170 -14.21 45.42 -11.26
C GLY A 170 -15.68 45.73 -11.58
N PRO A 171 -16.38 46.50 -10.74
CA PRO A 171 -17.78 46.80 -10.94
C PRO A 171 -17.98 47.57 -12.26
N ALA A 172 -18.95 47.11 -13.06
CA ALA A 172 -19.34 47.73 -14.32
C ALA A 172 -19.70 49.23 -14.13
N PRO A 173 -19.33 50.11 -15.07
CA PRO A 173 -19.64 51.54 -14.95
C PRO A 173 -21.15 51.78 -15.11
N LYS A 174 -21.73 52.54 -14.17
CA LYS A 174 -23.10 53.07 -14.33
C LYS A 174 -23.06 54.26 -15.29
N GLY A 175 -23.71 54.10 -16.44
CA GLY A 175 -23.86 55.13 -17.47
C GLY A 175 -24.67 56.35 -17.00
N ARG A 176 -24.38 57.49 -17.64
CA ARG A 176 -25.02 58.80 -17.47
C ARG A 176 -26.44 58.85 -18.00
#